data_AF-A0A0Q8UD64-F1
#
_entry.id   AF-A0A0Q8UD64-F1
#
_cell.length_a   1.000
_cell.length_b   1.000
_cell.length_c   1.000
_cell.angle_alpha   90.00
_cell.angle_beta   90.00
_cell.angle_gamma   90.00
#
_symmetry.space_group_name_H-M   'P 1'
#
loop_
_entity.id
_entity.type
_entity.pdbx_description
1 polymer ?
#
loop_
_entity_poly.entity_id
_entity_poly.type
_entity_poly.pdbx_seq_one_letter_code
_entity_poly.pdbx_strand_id
1 'polypeptide(L)'
;MFAFGRDGRGSVSPMLTLMLIPIIGMLGMATEASSWFFAQRSMQAAADAAAMAAATNGCASTIPGCVSALTPYYDVEAKSVATKFGFTDGAAATTVFATNTATCPAPATSSDCYRVTITRLMPLNLTRIVGFDGDVDLNGGRAQRVQATAIAAPRVKDTYCLLALASGGANVEGIRCNGCSSADLSGCRVGTNGRARCNGGNLNADGSDAGGNQSNCAAGGTGTTGVPYIADPYSGLAANIPANDCSSYSPETWNSNRTLGSVVKRCGPLNITDNVTLTTPPGGTVLVVRRGAVTISGGKTLKTAAGSALTVVFAGPSAGGVNHILAGGGTADIAAPTYGTWSGVAVYQDPALTSGIDWSAAGNSPTWNITGLIYLPKAEVQVSGIVNKASNGHNCFALVVDTFRSNGTTTFLEKQTECPQAGLKPPTGANATRTVLVQ
;
A
#
# COMPACT_ATOMS: atom_id res chain seq x y z
N MET A 1 -3.87 84.85 39.66
CA MET A 1 -3.41 85.12 38.28
C MET A 1 -1.94 84.72 38.22
N PHE A 2 -1.65 83.49 37.81
CA PHE A 2 -0.28 83.00 37.67
C PHE A 2 0.21 83.34 36.27
N ALA A 3 1.24 84.18 36.19
CA ALA A 3 1.86 84.55 34.92
C ALA A 3 2.72 83.39 34.42
N PHE A 4 2.34 82.79 33.30
CA PHE A 4 3.22 81.92 32.53
C PHE A 4 4.21 82.82 31.77
N GLY A 5 5.48 82.79 32.16
CA GLY A 5 6.55 83.38 31.37
C GLY A 5 6.66 82.69 30.01
N ARG A 6 6.77 83.47 28.93
CA ARG A 6 7.05 82.95 27.57
C ARG A 6 8.46 82.37 27.55
N ASP A 7 8.57 81.07 27.75
CA ASP A 7 9.76 80.32 27.38
C ASP A 7 9.51 79.65 26.00
N GLY A 8 10.25 80.09 24.98
CA GLY A 8 10.19 79.56 23.62
C GLY A 8 10.92 78.24 23.43
N ARG A 9 11.55 77.70 24.49
CA ARG A 9 12.38 76.48 24.41
C ARG A 9 11.61 75.18 24.73
N GLY A 10 10.31 75.26 25.04
CA GLY A 10 9.48 74.10 25.42
C GLY A 10 8.63 73.48 24.31
N SER A 11 8.50 74.10 23.12
CA SER A 11 7.56 73.64 22.08
C SER A 11 7.92 72.29 21.44
N VAL A 12 9.16 71.83 21.61
CA VAL A 12 9.63 70.54 21.07
C VAL A 12 9.17 69.37 21.95
N SER A 13 9.00 69.60 23.26
CA SER A 13 8.61 68.55 24.22
C SER A 13 7.25 67.91 23.92
N PRO A 14 6.15 68.65 23.65
CA PRO A 14 4.86 68.03 23.36
C PRO A 14 4.85 67.30 22.00
N MET A 15 5.57 67.81 20.99
CA MET A 15 5.67 67.14 19.68
C MET A 15 6.47 65.84 19.76
N LEU A 16 7.60 65.85 20.47
CA LEU A 16 8.41 64.65 20.72
C LEU A 16 7.62 63.60 21.51
N THR A 17 6.86 64.03 22.52
CA THR A 17 6.03 63.13 23.34
C THR A 17 4.95 62.45 22.50
N LEU A 18 4.32 63.18 21.58
CA LEU A 18 3.31 62.62 20.67
C LEU A 18 3.92 61.69 19.60
N MET A 19 5.15 61.96 19.13
CA MET A 19 5.87 61.10 18.19
C MET A 19 6.42 59.82 18.84
N LEU A 20 6.59 59.80 20.16
CA LEU A 20 7.10 58.64 20.87
C LEU A 20 6.11 57.45 20.82
N ILE A 21 4.81 57.73 20.86
CA ILE A 21 3.74 56.71 20.81
C ILE A 21 3.83 55.85 19.53
N PRO A 22 3.82 56.42 18.31
CA PRO A 22 3.94 55.62 17.08
C PRO A 22 5.31 54.95 16.94
N ILE A 23 6.41 55.56 17.42
CA ILE A 23 7.74 54.94 17.38
C ILE A 23 7.80 53.69 18.27
N ILE A 24 7.31 53.79 19.51
CA ILE A 24 7.24 52.65 20.43
C ILE A 24 6.27 51.59 19.89
N GLY A 25 5.14 52.01 19.29
CA GLY A 25 4.20 51.10 18.64
C GLY A 25 4.82 50.30 17.51
N MET A 26 5.59 50.96 16.63
CA MET A 26 6.30 50.30 15.52
C MET A 26 7.38 49.34 16.02
N LEU A 27 8.17 49.74 17.03
CA LEU A 27 9.17 48.87 17.65
C LEU A 27 8.54 47.67 18.36
N GLY A 28 7.41 47.90 19.05
CA GLY A 28 6.62 46.85 19.69
C GLY A 28 6.10 45.83 18.69
N MET A 29 5.49 46.30 17.59
CA MET A 29 5.04 45.41 16.52
C MET A 29 6.21 44.68 15.86
N ALA A 30 7.31 45.36 15.55
CA ALA A 30 8.46 44.72 14.89
C ALA A 30 9.06 43.60 15.74
N THR A 31 9.22 43.82 17.05
CA THR A 31 9.80 42.83 17.97
C THR A 31 8.84 41.67 18.24
N GLU A 32 7.58 41.97 18.58
CA GLU A 32 6.60 40.95 18.93
C GLU A 32 6.16 40.15 17.70
N ALA A 33 5.91 40.78 16.54
CA ALA A 33 5.59 40.05 15.31
C ALA A 33 6.75 39.16 14.86
N SER A 34 8.00 39.64 14.95
CA SER A 34 9.17 38.80 14.65
C SER A 34 9.22 37.57 15.56
N SER A 35 8.88 37.74 16.85
CA SER A 35 8.79 36.63 17.80
C SER A 35 7.69 35.64 17.45
N TRP A 36 6.52 36.12 16.98
CA TRP A 36 5.41 35.26 16.57
C TRP A 36 5.75 34.48 15.31
N PHE A 37 6.37 35.12 14.30
CA PHE A 37 6.80 34.44 13.08
C PHE A 37 7.87 33.38 13.36
N PHE A 38 8.82 33.66 14.26
CA PHE A 38 9.83 32.69 14.67
C PHE A 38 9.20 31.50 15.43
N ALA A 39 8.28 31.79 16.36
CA ALA A 39 7.53 30.76 17.08
C ALA A 39 6.69 29.93 16.11
N GLN A 40 6.05 30.55 15.12
CA GLN A 40 5.24 29.84 14.12
C GLN A 40 6.12 28.91 13.28
N ARG A 41 7.25 29.39 12.75
CA ARG A 41 8.15 28.57 11.93
C ARG A 41 8.72 27.37 12.68
N SER A 42 9.10 27.57 13.95
CA SER A 42 9.58 26.47 14.80
C SER A 42 8.45 25.48 15.14
N MET A 43 7.24 25.98 15.40
CA MET A 43 6.06 25.12 15.60
C MET A 43 5.68 24.33 14.34
N GLN A 44 5.87 24.88 13.13
CA GLN A 44 5.60 24.13 11.90
C GLN A 44 6.49 22.90 11.76
N ALA A 45 7.79 23.02 12.02
CA ALA A 45 8.69 21.87 12.02
C ALA A 45 8.29 20.81 13.07
N ALA A 46 7.83 21.27 14.25
CA ALA A 46 7.34 20.38 15.29
C ALA A 46 6.01 19.70 14.90
N ALA A 47 5.08 20.44 14.28
CA ALA A 47 3.80 19.92 13.82
C ALA A 47 3.99 18.88 12.72
N ASP A 48 4.85 19.15 11.74
CA ASP A 48 5.20 18.22 10.66
C ASP A 48 5.76 16.90 11.24
N ALA A 49 6.74 16.98 12.14
CA ALA A 49 7.32 15.81 12.78
C ALA A 49 6.29 15.04 13.62
N ALA A 50 5.45 15.74 14.38
CA ALA A 50 4.41 15.14 15.21
C ALA A 50 3.29 14.50 14.38
N ALA A 51 2.89 15.09 13.25
CA ALA A 51 1.90 14.53 12.34
C ALA A 51 2.39 13.24 11.68
N MET A 52 3.67 13.19 11.25
CA MET A 52 4.28 11.96 10.77
C MET A 52 4.36 10.89 11.87
N ALA A 53 4.71 11.26 13.09
CA ALA A 53 4.76 10.34 14.23
C ALA A 53 3.37 9.77 14.58
N ALA A 54 2.33 10.62 14.52
CA ALA A 54 0.94 10.20 14.69
C ALA A 54 0.51 9.23 13.57
N ALA A 55 0.83 9.55 12.32
CA ALA A 55 0.47 8.72 11.17
C ALA A 55 1.23 7.39 11.11
N THR A 56 2.48 7.38 11.56
CA THR A 56 3.27 6.14 11.66
C THR A 56 2.75 5.24 12.77
N ASN A 57 2.37 5.77 13.93
CA ASN A 57 1.95 4.95 15.08
C ASN A 57 0.44 4.77 15.21
N GLY A 58 -0.35 5.45 14.39
CA GLY A 58 -1.79 5.28 14.35
C GLY A 58 -2.24 4.08 13.52
N CYS A 59 -3.40 3.52 13.88
CA CYS A 59 -4.06 2.47 13.11
C CYS A 59 -5.48 2.89 12.70
N ALA A 60 -5.89 2.58 11.47
CA ALA A 60 -7.25 2.81 11.00
C ALA A 60 -8.22 1.80 11.61
N SER A 61 -9.40 2.28 12.05
CA SER A 61 -10.47 1.48 12.67
C SER A 61 -11.06 0.39 11.77
N THR A 62 -10.75 0.40 10.48
CA THR A 62 -11.18 -0.58 9.47
C THR A 62 -10.27 -1.81 9.38
N ILE A 63 -9.23 -1.92 10.22
CA ILE A 63 -8.24 -3.02 10.19
C ILE A 63 -8.56 -4.08 11.26
N PRO A 64 -8.92 -5.33 10.88
CA PRO A 64 -9.04 -6.46 11.80
C PRO A 64 -7.69 -6.76 12.46
N GLY A 65 -7.63 -6.77 13.80
CA GLY A 65 -6.40 -6.93 14.59
C GLY A 65 -5.92 -5.66 15.30
N CYS A 66 -6.44 -4.47 14.95
CA CYS A 66 -6.14 -3.23 15.68
C CYS A 66 -7.02 -3.02 16.93
N VAL A 67 -7.97 -3.91 17.18
CA VAL A 67 -8.99 -3.80 18.23
C VAL A 67 -8.56 -4.27 19.62
N SER A 68 -7.29 -4.66 19.83
CA SER A 68 -6.86 -5.15 21.16
C SER A 68 -5.60 -4.52 21.75
N ALA A 69 -5.04 -3.44 21.19
CA ALA A 69 -3.95 -2.72 21.87
C ALA A 69 -3.72 -1.23 21.52
N LEU A 70 -4.33 -0.64 20.49
CA LEU A 70 -3.81 0.62 19.89
C LEU A 70 -4.85 1.75 19.69
N THR A 71 -5.70 1.95 20.69
CA THR A 71 -6.36 3.23 21.00
C THR A 71 -6.05 3.54 22.47
N PRO A 72 -5.35 4.63 22.88
CA PRO A 72 -4.88 5.83 22.15
C PRO A 72 -3.33 6.01 22.24
N TYR A 73 -2.57 5.68 21.18
CA TYR A 73 -1.11 5.90 21.17
C TYR A 73 -0.66 6.97 20.16
N TYR A 74 -1.43 7.26 19.11
CA TYR A 74 -1.04 8.25 18.10
C TYR A 74 -0.95 9.67 18.67
N ASP A 75 -1.82 10.01 19.63
CA ASP A 75 -1.86 11.28 20.33
C ASP A 75 -0.72 11.40 21.33
N VAL A 76 -0.41 10.32 22.04
CA VAL A 76 0.76 10.24 22.94
C VAL A 76 2.05 10.41 22.15
N GLU A 77 2.20 9.76 21.00
CA GLU A 77 3.37 9.89 20.13
C GLU A 77 3.49 11.29 19.53
N ALA A 78 2.38 11.88 19.07
CA ALA A 78 2.35 13.27 18.60
C ALA A 78 2.85 14.23 19.69
N LYS A 79 2.36 14.08 20.93
CA LYS A 79 2.76 14.90 22.09
C LYS A 79 4.21 14.66 22.49
N SER A 80 4.68 13.41 22.45
CA SER A 80 6.06 13.03 22.72
C SER A 80 7.03 13.69 21.73
N VAL A 81 6.73 13.64 20.43
CA VAL A 81 7.55 14.28 19.41
C VAL A 81 7.49 15.81 19.54
N ALA A 82 6.31 16.41 19.68
CA ALA A 82 6.19 17.86 19.90
C ALA A 82 7.01 18.33 21.12
N THR A 83 7.06 17.54 22.19
CA THR A 83 7.87 17.79 23.39
C THR A 83 9.37 17.83 23.07
N LYS A 84 9.88 16.95 22.19
CA LYS A 84 11.29 16.97 21.75
C LYS A 84 11.67 18.25 21.01
N PHE A 85 10.70 18.91 20.38
CA PHE A 85 10.88 20.23 19.74
C PHE A 85 10.62 21.41 20.70
N GLY A 86 10.41 21.15 21.99
CA GLY A 86 10.16 22.19 23.01
C GLY A 86 8.70 22.63 23.14
N PHE A 87 7.77 21.91 22.51
CA PHE A 87 6.33 22.18 22.57
C PHE A 87 5.61 21.09 23.37
N THR A 88 5.70 21.19 24.70
CA THR A 88 5.04 20.25 25.62
C THR A 88 3.58 20.66 25.84
N ASP A 89 2.66 19.71 25.67
CA ASP A 89 1.23 19.93 25.90
C ASP A 89 0.96 20.32 27.35
N GLY A 90 0.22 21.40 27.57
CA GLY A 90 -0.10 21.93 28.91
C GLY A 90 1.01 22.74 29.58
N ALA A 91 2.18 22.89 28.94
CA ALA A 91 3.29 23.71 29.46
C ALA A 91 3.47 25.00 28.65
N ALA A 92 3.96 26.06 29.29
CA ALA A 92 4.28 27.34 28.63
C ALA A 92 3.16 27.88 27.71
N ALA A 93 1.91 27.74 28.15
CA ALA A 93 0.69 28.09 27.40
C ALA A 93 0.65 27.47 25.98
N THR A 94 1.17 26.24 25.86
CA THR A 94 1.19 25.46 24.62
C THR A 94 0.18 24.31 24.72
N THR A 95 -0.57 24.06 23.65
CA THR A 95 -1.46 22.91 23.50
C THR A 95 -1.13 22.15 22.24
N VAL A 96 -1.06 20.82 22.34
CA VAL A 96 -0.82 19.92 21.21
C VAL A 96 -2.03 19.02 21.04
N PHE A 97 -2.75 19.20 19.93
CA PHE A 97 -3.94 18.42 19.60
C PHE A 97 -3.68 17.55 18.37
N ALA A 98 -3.98 16.26 18.49
CA ALA A 98 -3.87 15.29 17.41
C ALA A 98 -5.24 14.64 17.13
N THR A 99 -5.57 14.44 15.85
CA THR A 99 -6.78 13.73 15.40
C THR A 99 -6.45 12.83 14.23
N ASN A 100 -7.12 11.68 14.12
CA ASN A 100 -6.98 10.70 13.04
C ASN A 100 -8.20 10.65 12.09
N THR A 101 -9.12 11.61 12.20
CA THR A 101 -10.33 11.72 11.37
C THR A 101 -10.32 12.98 10.52
N ALA A 102 -9.14 13.49 10.18
CA ALA A 102 -9.02 14.66 9.34
C ALA A 102 -9.22 14.28 7.86
N THR A 103 -9.91 15.14 7.11
CA THR A 103 -9.97 15.03 5.65
C THR A 103 -8.59 15.27 5.07
N CYS A 104 -8.11 14.36 4.22
CA CYS A 104 -6.86 14.53 3.53
C CYS A 104 -6.96 15.67 2.49
N PRO A 105 -5.93 16.52 2.33
CA PRO A 105 -5.87 17.49 1.25
C PRO A 105 -5.83 16.78 -0.11
N ALA A 106 -6.38 17.42 -1.15
CA ALA A 106 -6.29 16.92 -2.52
C ALA A 106 -4.83 16.68 -2.92
N PRO A 107 -4.51 15.59 -3.64
CA PRO A 107 -5.42 14.71 -4.38
C PRO A 107 -5.98 13.51 -3.59
N ALA A 108 -5.65 13.37 -2.31
CA ALA A 108 -6.18 12.29 -1.49
C ALA A 108 -7.66 12.55 -1.14
N THR A 109 -8.51 11.53 -1.25
CA THR A 109 -9.97 11.63 -1.01
C THR A 109 -10.42 10.94 0.28
N SER A 110 -9.48 10.43 1.08
CA SER A 110 -9.79 9.72 2.31
C SER A 110 -9.95 10.65 3.52
N SER A 111 -10.65 10.17 4.55
CA SER A 111 -10.98 10.91 5.78
C SER A 111 -10.25 10.41 7.02
N ASP A 112 -9.17 9.66 6.81
CA ASP A 112 -8.35 8.99 7.83
C ASP A 112 -6.95 9.61 7.98
N CYS A 113 -6.78 10.86 7.56
CA CYS A 113 -5.55 11.61 7.77
C CYS A 113 -5.33 11.98 9.24
N TYR A 114 -4.06 12.01 9.63
CA TYR A 114 -3.61 12.48 10.92
C TYR A 114 -3.30 13.97 10.84
N ARG A 115 -3.96 14.76 11.67
CA ARG A 115 -3.70 16.20 11.78
C ARG A 115 -3.18 16.51 13.17
N VAL A 116 -2.06 17.21 13.25
CA VAL A 116 -1.51 17.74 14.49
C VAL A 116 -1.50 19.25 14.43
N THR A 117 -2.11 19.87 15.43
CA THR A 117 -2.15 21.32 15.61
C THR A 117 -1.43 21.67 16.92
N ILE A 118 -0.37 22.47 16.80
CA ILE A 118 0.34 23.05 17.93
C ILE A 118 -0.10 24.50 18.04
N THR A 119 -0.61 24.87 19.21
CA THR A 119 -1.00 26.24 19.54
C THR A 119 -0.16 26.75 20.69
N ARG A 120 0.36 27.97 20.59
CA ARG A 120 1.06 28.65 21.69
C ARG A 120 0.51 30.06 21.87
N LEU A 121 0.27 30.43 23.13
CA LEU A 121 -0.18 31.78 23.49
C LEU A 121 1.05 32.64 23.81
N MET A 122 1.24 33.71 23.03
CA MET A 122 2.36 34.63 23.18
C MET A 122 1.88 35.91 23.87
N PRO A 123 2.38 36.26 25.07
CA PRO A 123 1.94 37.45 25.79
C PRO A 123 2.30 38.74 25.03
N LEU A 124 1.42 39.74 25.12
CA LEU A 124 1.61 41.06 24.53
C LEU A 124 2.14 42.05 25.57
N ASN A 125 3.25 42.72 25.25
CA ASN A 125 3.87 43.72 26.12
C ASN A 125 3.80 45.12 25.48
N LEU A 126 4.47 45.33 24.35
CA LEU A 126 4.67 46.66 23.76
C LEU A 126 3.57 47.06 22.79
N THR A 127 2.99 46.12 22.05
CA THR A 127 1.92 46.39 21.08
C THR A 127 0.63 46.90 21.72
N ARG A 128 0.44 46.66 23.02
CA ARG A 128 -0.69 47.20 23.80
C ARG A 128 -0.70 48.72 23.90
N ILE A 129 0.47 49.37 23.78
CA ILE A 129 0.59 50.85 23.83
C ILE A 129 -0.14 51.50 22.65
N VAL A 130 -0.27 50.79 21.53
CA VAL A 130 -1.02 51.23 20.34
C VAL A 130 -2.41 50.58 20.21
N GLY A 131 -2.91 49.99 21.30
CA GLY A 131 -4.27 49.44 21.37
C GLY A 131 -4.44 48.05 20.77
N PHE A 132 -3.34 47.32 20.47
CA PHE A 132 -3.42 45.92 20.06
C PHE A 132 -3.52 45.02 21.30
N ASP A 133 -4.67 44.36 21.45
CA ASP A 133 -5.00 43.51 22.61
C ASP A 133 -4.98 42.00 22.28
N GLY A 134 -4.58 41.60 21.07
CA GLY A 134 -4.54 40.20 20.67
C GLY A 134 -5.91 39.54 20.56
N ASP A 135 -5.94 38.21 20.70
CA ASP A 135 -7.14 37.38 20.45
C ASP A 135 -7.53 36.47 21.63
N VAL A 136 -6.77 36.51 22.73
CA VAL A 136 -7.02 35.64 23.90
C VAL A 136 -6.45 36.25 25.20
N ASP A 137 -7.13 35.98 26.31
CA ASP A 137 -6.65 36.34 27.65
C ASP A 137 -5.74 35.24 28.22
N LEU A 138 -4.61 35.63 28.80
CA LEU A 138 -3.64 34.74 29.42
C LEU A 138 -3.25 35.28 30.80
N ASN A 139 -3.65 34.58 31.88
CA ASN A 139 -3.33 34.92 33.27
C ASN A 139 -3.64 36.39 33.65
N GLY A 140 -4.77 36.93 33.18
CA GLY A 140 -5.17 38.33 33.43
C GLY A 140 -4.49 39.37 32.53
N GLY A 141 -3.65 38.93 31.59
CA GLY A 141 -3.08 39.75 30.51
C GLY A 141 -3.65 39.39 29.14
N ARG A 142 -3.21 40.13 28.11
CA ARG A 142 -3.56 39.89 26.70
C ARG A 142 -2.48 39.08 25.99
N ALA A 143 -2.88 38.17 25.11
CA ALA A 143 -1.98 37.33 24.33
C ALA A 143 -2.45 37.22 22.87
N GLN A 144 -1.51 36.87 22.00
CA GLN A 144 -1.77 36.47 20.63
C GLN A 144 -1.61 34.95 20.50
N ARG A 145 -2.60 34.29 19.92
CA ARG A 145 -2.54 32.88 19.53
C ARG A 145 -1.70 32.73 18.27
N VAL A 146 -0.69 31.87 18.35
CA VAL A 146 0.12 31.46 17.21
C VAL A 146 -0.09 29.96 17.02
N GLN A 147 -0.39 29.55 15.79
CA GLN A 147 -0.71 28.15 15.47
C GLN A 147 0.11 27.64 14.30
N ALA A 148 0.44 26.36 14.39
CA ALA A 148 1.00 25.55 13.33
C ALA A 148 0.16 24.28 13.19
N THR A 149 -0.11 23.86 11.96
CA THR A 149 -0.88 22.66 11.69
C THR A 149 -0.23 21.91 10.55
N ALA A 150 -0.05 20.61 10.74
CA ALA A 150 0.43 19.70 9.73
C ALA A 150 -0.55 18.53 9.59
N ILE A 151 -0.64 18.00 8.37
CA ILE A 151 -1.45 16.84 8.04
C ILE A 151 -0.55 15.77 7.42
N ALA A 152 -0.73 14.53 7.86
CA ALA A 152 -0.03 13.37 7.34
C ALA A 152 -1.07 12.30 6.96
N ALA A 153 -0.88 11.70 5.79
CA ALA A 153 -1.71 10.57 5.38
C ALA A 153 -1.40 9.33 6.24
N PRO A 154 -2.41 8.51 6.55
CA PRO A 154 -2.21 7.26 7.28
C PRO A 154 -1.31 6.32 6.48
N ARG A 155 -0.88 5.24 7.13
CA ARG A 155 -0.23 4.10 6.47
C ARG A 155 -1.05 3.65 5.25
N VAL A 156 -0.67 4.06 4.05
CA VAL A 156 -1.17 3.42 2.84
C VAL A 156 -0.53 2.04 2.84
N LYS A 157 -1.36 0.99 2.93
CA LYS A 157 -0.86 -0.37 2.75
C LYS A 157 -0.34 -0.45 1.32
N ASP A 158 0.96 -0.37 1.13
CA ASP A 158 1.50 -0.74 -0.17
C ASP A 158 1.20 -2.24 -0.35
N THR A 159 0.44 -2.52 -1.38
CA THR A 159 0.07 -3.86 -1.81
C THR A 159 1.26 -4.52 -2.49
N TYR A 160 1.38 -5.83 -2.35
CA TYR A 160 2.35 -6.60 -3.13
C TYR A 160 1.68 -7.16 -4.38
N CYS A 161 2.23 -6.86 -5.55
CA CYS A 161 1.86 -7.60 -6.77
C CYS A 161 2.68 -8.86 -6.94
N LEU A 162 3.84 -8.93 -6.30
CA LEU A 162 4.65 -10.14 -6.21
C LEU A 162 5.01 -10.39 -4.75
N LEU A 163 4.58 -11.51 -4.20
CA LEU A 163 4.96 -11.95 -2.85
C LEU A 163 5.57 -13.35 -2.93
N ALA A 164 6.84 -13.49 -2.55
CA ALA A 164 7.49 -14.77 -2.40
C ALA A 164 7.53 -15.18 -0.91
N LEU A 165 6.75 -16.20 -0.55
CA LEU A 165 6.60 -16.68 0.82
C LEU A 165 7.90 -17.26 1.40
N ALA A 166 8.80 -17.76 0.55
CA ALA A 166 10.13 -18.26 0.90
C ALA A 166 10.11 -19.11 2.18
N SER A 167 9.42 -20.26 2.12
CA SER A 167 9.12 -21.14 3.26
C SER A 167 10.34 -21.61 4.06
N GLY A 168 11.55 -21.58 3.50
CA GLY A 168 12.81 -21.83 4.22
C GLY A 168 13.40 -20.63 4.97
N GLY A 169 12.68 -19.49 5.03
CA GLY A 169 13.00 -18.31 5.83
C GLY A 169 13.96 -17.32 5.16
N ALA A 170 14.50 -16.38 5.96
CA ALA A 170 15.27 -15.21 5.53
C ALA A 170 16.57 -15.51 4.74
N ASN A 171 17.02 -16.78 4.72
CA ASN A 171 18.22 -17.20 3.98
C ASN A 171 17.92 -17.75 2.58
N VAL A 172 16.66 -18.09 2.30
CA VAL A 172 16.23 -18.56 0.98
C VAL A 172 16.15 -17.37 0.03
N GLU A 173 16.67 -17.52 -1.19
CA GLU A 173 16.46 -16.54 -2.24
C GLU A 173 15.03 -16.68 -2.78
N GLY A 174 14.10 -15.92 -2.18
CA GLY A 174 12.68 -15.95 -2.51
C GLY A 174 12.37 -15.24 -3.82
N ILE A 175 13.04 -14.13 -4.10
CA ILE A 175 12.94 -13.44 -5.40
C ILE A 175 14.31 -13.43 -6.05
N ARG A 176 14.41 -13.96 -7.26
CA ARG A 176 15.57 -13.78 -8.13
C ARG A 176 15.13 -13.34 -9.50
N CYS A 177 15.62 -12.19 -9.89
CA CYS A 177 15.36 -11.60 -11.18
C CYS A 177 16.71 -11.35 -11.88
N ASN A 178 16.94 -11.99 -13.01
CA ASN A 178 18.09 -11.75 -13.87
C ASN A 178 17.58 -11.28 -15.23
N GLY A 179 17.69 -9.97 -15.53
CA GLY A 179 17.25 -9.39 -16.81
C GLY A 179 15.84 -8.81 -16.83
N CYS A 180 15.24 -8.45 -15.67
CA CYS A 180 13.89 -7.86 -15.63
C CYS A 180 13.90 -6.33 -15.85
N SER A 181 14.68 -5.83 -16.81
CA SER A 181 14.66 -4.42 -17.20
C SER A 181 13.34 -3.99 -17.86
N SER A 182 12.58 -4.95 -18.39
CA SER A 182 11.30 -4.73 -19.07
C SER A 182 10.08 -5.11 -18.22
N ALA A 183 10.30 -5.49 -16.97
CA ALA A 183 9.20 -5.72 -16.04
C ALA A 183 8.64 -4.37 -15.56
N ASP A 184 7.32 -4.21 -15.62
CA ASP A 184 6.60 -3.06 -15.06
C ASP A 184 5.64 -3.51 -13.97
N LEU A 185 6.05 -3.36 -12.71
CA LEU A 185 5.21 -3.57 -11.52
C LEU A 185 4.93 -2.23 -10.80
N SER A 186 4.90 -1.12 -11.55
CA SER A 186 4.58 0.19 -10.99
C SER A 186 3.16 0.22 -10.41
N GLY A 187 2.96 0.99 -9.35
CA GLY A 187 1.69 1.05 -8.60
C GLY A 187 1.57 0.03 -7.47
N CYS A 188 2.60 -0.80 -7.24
CA CYS A 188 2.67 -1.70 -6.10
C CYS A 188 4.12 -2.09 -5.75
N ARG A 189 4.27 -2.88 -4.68
CA ARG A 189 5.56 -3.39 -4.20
C ARG A 189 5.79 -4.84 -4.58
N VAL A 190 7.02 -5.28 -4.38
CA VAL A 190 7.39 -6.70 -4.30
C VAL A 190 7.86 -7.05 -2.89
N GLY A 191 7.49 -8.24 -2.41
CA GLY A 191 7.75 -8.67 -1.04
C GLY A 191 8.31 -10.09 -0.99
N THR A 192 9.19 -10.37 -0.03
CA THR A 192 9.59 -11.74 0.28
C THR A 192 9.96 -11.92 1.75
N ASN A 193 9.65 -13.08 2.32
CA ASN A 193 10.18 -13.46 3.64
C ASN A 193 11.66 -13.90 3.57
N GLY A 194 12.16 -14.15 2.36
CA GLY A 194 13.53 -14.54 2.08
C GLY A 194 14.40 -13.35 1.67
N ARG A 195 15.37 -13.63 0.80
CA ARG A 195 16.23 -12.67 0.12
C ARG A 195 15.67 -12.34 -1.26
N ALA A 196 15.90 -11.10 -1.71
CA ALA A 196 15.51 -10.67 -3.05
C ALA A 196 16.73 -10.18 -3.85
N ARG A 197 17.04 -10.80 -4.98
CA ARG A 197 18.16 -10.39 -5.83
C ARG A 197 17.69 -10.04 -7.24
N CYS A 198 17.84 -8.78 -7.63
CA CYS A 198 17.52 -8.29 -8.96
C CYS A 198 18.79 -7.76 -9.64
N ASN A 199 19.20 -8.44 -10.72
CA ASN A 199 20.34 -8.10 -11.55
C ASN A 199 19.85 -7.71 -12.95
N GLY A 200 20.37 -6.61 -13.51
CA GLY A 200 20.00 -6.17 -14.86
C GLY A 200 18.56 -5.64 -14.97
N GLY A 201 17.99 -5.14 -13.87
CA GLY A 201 16.65 -4.56 -13.78
C GLY A 201 16.19 -4.47 -12.33
N ASN A 202 15.08 -3.80 -12.08
CA ASN A 202 14.54 -3.56 -10.74
C ASN A 202 13.03 -3.83 -10.63
N LEU A 203 12.47 -4.58 -11.59
CA LEU A 203 11.04 -4.90 -11.71
C LEU A 203 10.12 -3.68 -11.88
N ASN A 204 10.67 -2.46 -11.90
CA ASN A 204 9.97 -1.18 -11.85
C ASN A 204 8.87 -1.12 -10.78
N ALA A 205 9.05 -1.82 -9.66
CA ALA A 205 8.13 -1.76 -8.53
C ALA A 205 8.37 -0.48 -7.71
N ASP A 206 7.31 0.05 -7.07
CA ASP A 206 7.39 1.27 -6.25
C ASP A 206 8.25 1.07 -4.99
N GLY A 207 8.39 -0.18 -4.55
CA GLY A 207 9.20 -0.58 -3.41
C GLY A 207 9.42 -2.08 -3.33
N SER A 208 10.42 -2.48 -2.55
CA SER A 208 10.73 -3.89 -2.30
C SER A 208 10.96 -4.12 -0.81
N ASP A 209 10.45 -5.24 -0.30
CA ASP A 209 10.59 -5.63 1.10
C ASP A 209 11.11 -7.06 1.18
N ALA A 210 12.21 -7.27 1.90
CA ALA A 210 12.82 -8.58 2.08
C ALA A 210 13.04 -8.90 3.56
N GLY A 211 12.67 -10.10 4.01
CA GLY A 211 12.96 -10.58 5.37
C GLY A 211 14.46 -10.81 5.57
N GLY A 212 15.17 -11.17 4.50
CA GLY A 212 16.62 -11.22 4.41
C GLY A 212 17.22 -10.01 3.69
N ASN A 213 18.42 -10.21 3.14
CA ASN A 213 19.10 -9.21 2.32
C ASN A 213 18.42 -9.03 0.96
N GLN A 214 18.61 -7.87 0.34
CA GLN A 214 18.18 -7.67 -1.03
C GLN A 214 19.14 -6.82 -1.89
N SER A 215 18.94 -6.87 -3.21
CA SER A 215 19.65 -6.03 -4.18
C SER A 215 18.72 -5.51 -5.29
N ASN A 216 18.50 -4.20 -5.29
CA ASN A 216 17.93 -3.42 -6.41
C ASN A 216 16.62 -3.96 -7.02
N CYS A 217 15.69 -4.46 -6.20
CA CYS A 217 14.40 -5.01 -6.66
C CYS A 217 13.25 -4.00 -6.69
N ALA A 218 13.56 -2.70 -6.63
CA ALA A 218 12.58 -1.62 -6.74
C ALA A 218 13.16 -0.39 -7.41
N ALA A 219 12.29 0.42 -8.02
CA ALA A 219 12.65 1.69 -8.62
C ALA A 219 13.22 2.67 -7.59
N GLY A 220 14.27 3.39 -7.96
CA GLY A 220 14.88 4.42 -7.09
C GLY A 220 15.56 3.89 -5.82
N GLY A 221 15.77 2.57 -5.68
CA GLY A 221 16.46 1.99 -4.53
C GLY A 221 15.64 1.96 -3.24
N THR A 222 14.31 2.02 -3.34
CA THR A 222 13.34 2.04 -2.21
C THR A 222 13.16 0.69 -1.51
N GLY A 223 14.23 -0.11 -1.47
CA GLY A 223 14.20 -1.43 -0.86
C GLY A 223 14.39 -1.38 0.67
N THR A 224 13.55 -2.12 1.41
CA THR A 224 13.76 -2.43 2.83
C THR A 224 14.16 -3.89 3.07
N THR A 225 15.04 -4.14 4.03
CA THR A 225 15.53 -5.48 4.41
C THR A 225 15.25 -5.73 5.89
N GLY A 226 15.21 -6.99 6.31
CA GLY A 226 14.91 -7.36 7.70
C GLY A 226 13.46 -7.11 8.09
N VAL A 227 12.53 -7.14 7.12
CA VAL A 227 11.11 -6.94 7.41
C VAL A 227 10.55 -8.13 8.21
N PRO A 228 9.55 -7.91 9.08
CA PRO A 228 8.87 -9.00 9.78
C PRO A 228 8.29 -10.02 8.81
N TYR A 229 8.15 -11.25 9.29
CA TYR A 229 7.54 -12.33 8.54
C TYR A 229 6.12 -11.95 8.05
N ILE A 230 5.92 -12.04 6.74
CA ILE A 230 4.66 -11.86 6.04
C ILE A 230 3.96 -13.22 6.01
N ALA A 231 2.87 -13.33 6.78
CA ALA A 231 2.03 -14.54 6.77
C ALA A 231 1.35 -14.74 5.41
N ASP A 232 1.09 -15.99 5.05
CA ASP A 232 0.39 -16.33 3.81
C ASP A 232 -1.06 -15.79 3.83
N PRO A 233 -1.38 -14.79 2.99
CA PRO A 233 -2.68 -14.12 3.04
C PRO A 233 -3.83 -14.93 2.44
N TYR A 234 -3.56 -16.01 1.70
CA TYR A 234 -4.57 -16.78 0.96
C TYR A 234 -4.65 -18.26 1.37
N SER A 235 -3.85 -18.68 2.35
CA SER A 235 -3.90 -20.03 2.94
C SER A 235 -5.29 -20.43 3.43
N GLY A 236 -6.08 -19.50 3.97
CA GLY A 236 -7.44 -19.74 4.44
C GLY A 236 -8.45 -20.13 3.35
N LEU A 237 -8.16 -19.84 2.07
CA LEU A 237 -9.03 -20.24 0.95
C LEU A 237 -9.04 -21.76 0.73
N ALA A 238 -8.05 -22.50 1.24
CA ALA A 238 -7.98 -23.95 1.11
C ALA A 238 -9.22 -24.66 1.71
N ALA A 239 -9.83 -24.09 2.75
CA ALA A 239 -11.07 -24.61 3.34
C ALA A 239 -12.27 -24.57 2.38
N ASN A 240 -12.20 -23.75 1.32
CA ASN A 240 -13.25 -23.60 0.30
C ASN A 240 -13.02 -24.48 -0.94
N ILE A 241 -11.94 -25.28 -0.97
CA ILE A 241 -11.73 -26.25 -2.05
C ILE A 241 -12.86 -27.30 -1.97
N PRO A 242 -13.64 -27.50 -3.05
CA PRO A 242 -14.68 -28.53 -3.06
C PRO A 242 -14.15 -29.91 -2.68
N ALA A 243 -14.94 -30.69 -1.94
CA ALA A 243 -14.57 -32.02 -1.49
C ALA A 243 -14.23 -32.96 -2.66
N ASN A 244 -13.25 -33.84 -2.44
CA ASN A 244 -12.79 -34.83 -3.41
C ASN A 244 -13.78 -36.00 -3.53
N ASP A 245 -14.33 -36.14 -4.73
CA ASP A 245 -15.28 -37.17 -5.16
C ASP A 245 -14.72 -38.01 -6.32
N CYS A 246 -13.42 -37.89 -6.63
CA CYS A 246 -12.78 -38.67 -7.69
C CYS A 246 -12.55 -40.12 -7.27
N SER A 247 -13.17 -41.07 -7.98
CA SER A 247 -12.91 -42.51 -7.86
C SER A 247 -11.83 -43.02 -8.82
N SER A 248 -11.67 -42.37 -9.97
CA SER A 248 -10.67 -42.68 -11.00
C SER A 248 -10.09 -41.42 -11.61
N TYR A 249 -8.86 -41.50 -12.14
CA TYR A 249 -8.18 -40.38 -12.79
C TYR A 249 -7.92 -40.68 -14.26
N SER A 250 -8.56 -39.95 -15.17
CA SER A 250 -8.44 -40.12 -16.62
C SER A 250 -8.30 -38.76 -17.32
N PRO A 251 -7.53 -38.67 -18.42
CA PRO A 251 -7.45 -37.44 -19.18
C PRO A 251 -8.81 -37.04 -19.78
N GLU A 252 -9.13 -35.75 -19.78
CA GLU A 252 -10.26 -35.16 -20.52
C GLU A 252 -9.74 -34.19 -21.58
N THR A 253 -10.43 -34.08 -22.71
CA THR A 253 -10.08 -33.16 -23.79
C THR A 253 -11.22 -32.17 -24.06
N TRP A 254 -10.89 -30.88 -24.13
CA TRP A 254 -11.77 -29.83 -24.61
C TRP A 254 -11.27 -29.30 -25.95
N ASN A 255 -12.16 -29.30 -26.94
CA ASN A 255 -11.90 -28.95 -28.33
C ASN A 255 -13.02 -28.09 -28.93
N SER A 256 -13.88 -27.53 -28.09
CA SER A 256 -14.99 -26.67 -28.50
C SER A 256 -15.40 -25.76 -27.33
N ASN A 257 -16.10 -24.66 -27.64
CA ASN A 257 -16.63 -23.75 -26.64
C ASN A 257 -17.55 -24.48 -25.65
N ARG A 258 -17.56 -24.05 -24.39
CA ARG A 258 -18.33 -24.71 -23.33
C ARG A 258 -19.05 -23.71 -22.44
N THR A 259 -20.28 -24.08 -22.06
CA THR A 259 -20.98 -23.45 -20.94
C THR A 259 -20.76 -24.31 -19.70
N LEU A 260 -20.24 -23.70 -18.64
CA LEU A 260 -19.92 -24.39 -17.39
C LEU A 260 -20.93 -24.04 -16.30
N GLY A 261 -21.08 -24.92 -15.31
CA GLY A 261 -21.78 -24.63 -14.06
C GLY A 261 -20.87 -23.89 -13.06
N SER A 262 -21.39 -23.55 -11.87
CA SER A 262 -20.63 -22.83 -10.84
C SER A 262 -19.42 -23.59 -10.32
N VAL A 263 -19.49 -24.92 -10.28
CA VAL A 263 -18.36 -25.79 -9.90
C VAL A 263 -18.23 -26.91 -10.93
N VAL A 264 -17.03 -27.07 -11.47
CA VAL A 264 -16.69 -28.12 -12.42
C VAL A 264 -15.49 -28.88 -11.87
N LYS A 265 -15.64 -30.18 -11.66
CA LYS A 265 -14.58 -31.03 -11.12
C LYS A 265 -14.00 -31.91 -12.23
N ARG A 266 -12.67 -32.05 -12.24
CA ARG A 266 -11.91 -32.86 -13.20
C ARG A 266 -10.97 -33.78 -12.45
N CYS A 267 -11.09 -35.07 -12.70
CA CYS A 267 -10.30 -36.12 -12.07
C CYS A 267 -9.26 -36.61 -13.07
N GLY A 268 -8.11 -35.93 -13.12
CA GLY A 268 -7.03 -36.20 -14.07
C GLY A 268 -6.64 -34.98 -14.90
N PRO A 269 -5.71 -35.15 -15.86
CA PRO A 269 -5.26 -34.09 -16.74
C PRO A 269 -6.38 -33.55 -17.65
N LEU A 270 -6.36 -32.24 -17.92
CA LEU A 270 -7.27 -31.60 -18.87
C LEU A 270 -6.47 -31.05 -20.06
N ASN A 271 -6.79 -31.49 -21.28
CA ASN A 271 -6.13 -31.06 -22.50
C ASN A 271 -7.05 -30.13 -23.31
N ILE A 272 -6.55 -28.94 -23.65
CA ILE A 272 -7.23 -27.98 -24.51
C ILE A 272 -6.59 -28.06 -25.90
N THR A 273 -7.25 -28.75 -26.83
CA THR A 273 -6.68 -29.05 -28.15
C THR A 273 -7.17 -28.13 -29.26
N ASP A 274 -8.18 -27.30 -28.98
CA ASP A 274 -8.66 -26.25 -29.88
C ASP A 274 -8.88 -24.93 -29.11
N ASN A 275 -9.27 -23.86 -29.78
CA ASN A 275 -9.70 -22.63 -29.13
C ASN A 275 -11.00 -22.87 -28.37
N VAL A 276 -10.95 -22.71 -27.05
CA VAL A 276 -12.08 -22.94 -26.14
C VAL A 276 -12.43 -21.63 -25.44
N THR A 277 -13.62 -21.12 -25.74
CA THR A 277 -14.24 -20.02 -24.97
C THR A 277 -15.22 -20.61 -23.95
N LEU A 278 -15.07 -20.18 -22.71
CA LEU A 278 -15.89 -20.60 -21.58
C LEU A 278 -16.94 -19.54 -21.24
N THR A 279 -18.19 -19.96 -21.21
CA THR A 279 -19.31 -19.18 -20.68
C THR A 279 -19.65 -19.70 -19.29
N THR A 280 -19.68 -18.83 -18.28
CA THR A 280 -19.90 -19.20 -16.88
C THR A 280 -21.13 -18.49 -16.31
N PRO A 281 -21.74 -18.99 -15.23
CA PRO A 281 -22.80 -18.26 -14.54
C PRO A 281 -22.27 -16.95 -13.91
N PRO A 282 -23.18 -16.06 -13.47
CA PRO A 282 -22.81 -14.93 -12.60
C PRO A 282 -22.02 -15.43 -11.39
N GLY A 283 -20.86 -14.81 -11.12
CA GLY A 283 -19.95 -15.21 -10.04
C GLY A 283 -18.86 -16.18 -10.50
N GLY A 284 -18.90 -16.62 -11.76
CA GLY A 284 -17.87 -17.44 -12.37
C GLY A 284 -17.99 -18.93 -12.09
N THR A 285 -17.00 -19.67 -12.58
CA THR A 285 -16.86 -21.11 -12.38
C THR A 285 -15.59 -21.42 -11.59
N VAL A 286 -15.69 -22.30 -10.60
CA VAL A 286 -14.53 -22.94 -9.96
C VAL A 286 -14.26 -24.27 -10.67
N LEU A 287 -13.19 -24.30 -11.47
CA LEU A 287 -12.69 -25.51 -12.14
C LEU A 287 -11.66 -26.19 -11.24
N VAL A 288 -12.06 -27.26 -10.56
CA VAL A 288 -11.16 -28.05 -9.71
C VAL A 288 -10.53 -29.17 -10.52
N VAL A 289 -9.22 -29.12 -10.72
CA VAL A 289 -8.44 -30.15 -11.41
C VAL A 289 -7.66 -30.95 -10.38
N ARG A 290 -7.97 -32.24 -10.28
CA ARG A 290 -7.36 -33.16 -9.31
C ARG A 290 -6.37 -34.08 -9.97
N ARG A 291 -5.14 -34.11 -9.44
CA ARG A 291 -4.02 -34.93 -9.97
C ARG A 291 -3.88 -34.78 -11.48
N GLY A 292 -3.69 -33.54 -11.93
CA GLY A 292 -3.62 -33.24 -13.36
C GLY A 292 -3.23 -31.79 -13.62
N ALA A 293 -2.54 -31.61 -14.75
CA ALA A 293 -2.27 -30.31 -15.32
C ALA A 293 -3.40 -29.92 -16.26
N VAL A 294 -3.56 -28.62 -16.50
CA VAL A 294 -4.36 -28.10 -17.61
C VAL A 294 -3.38 -27.76 -18.72
N THR A 295 -3.37 -28.55 -19.79
CA THR A 295 -2.42 -28.40 -20.91
C THR A 295 -3.12 -27.74 -22.09
N ILE A 296 -2.64 -26.56 -22.49
CA ILE A 296 -3.15 -25.83 -23.65
C ILE A 296 -2.21 -26.08 -24.84
N SER A 297 -2.72 -26.74 -25.88
CA SER A 297 -1.95 -27.06 -27.08
C SER A 297 -1.39 -25.81 -27.75
N GLY A 298 -0.24 -25.97 -28.43
CA GLY A 298 0.45 -24.89 -29.12
C GLY A 298 -0.46 -24.07 -30.04
N GLY A 299 -0.43 -22.74 -29.87
CA GLY A 299 -1.24 -21.81 -30.66
C GLY A 299 -2.75 -21.89 -30.42
N LYS A 300 -3.21 -22.57 -29.36
CA LYS A 300 -4.61 -22.61 -28.94
C LYS A 300 -4.84 -21.74 -27.72
N THR A 301 -6.08 -21.33 -27.50
CA THR A 301 -6.45 -20.43 -26.40
C THR A 301 -7.54 -21.04 -25.54
N LEU A 302 -7.35 -21.00 -24.22
CA LEU A 302 -8.43 -21.17 -23.25
C LEU A 302 -8.85 -19.79 -22.75
N LYS A 303 -10.08 -19.36 -23.03
CA LYS A 303 -10.55 -18.00 -22.77
C LYS A 303 -11.86 -17.94 -22.00
N THR A 304 -12.02 -16.96 -21.11
CA THR A 304 -13.35 -16.59 -20.55
C THR A 304 -14.10 -15.63 -21.48
N ALA A 305 -15.37 -15.92 -21.76
CA ALA A 305 -16.25 -15.01 -22.50
C ALA A 305 -16.46 -13.68 -21.74
N ALA A 306 -16.97 -12.65 -22.42
CA ALA A 306 -17.32 -11.39 -21.75
C ALA A 306 -18.39 -11.64 -20.67
N GLY A 307 -18.19 -11.07 -19.48
CA GLY A 307 -19.05 -11.30 -18.31
C GLY A 307 -18.90 -12.69 -17.66
N SER A 308 -18.00 -13.54 -18.17
CA SER A 308 -17.65 -14.83 -17.57
C SER A 308 -16.35 -14.74 -16.78
N ALA A 309 -16.19 -15.61 -15.80
CA ALA A 309 -15.03 -15.63 -14.92
C ALA A 309 -14.68 -17.06 -14.50
N LEU A 310 -13.39 -17.34 -14.27
CA LEU A 310 -12.89 -18.67 -13.97
C LEU A 310 -11.84 -18.62 -12.86
N THR A 311 -11.99 -19.51 -11.89
CA THR A 311 -10.93 -19.89 -10.95
C THR A 311 -10.51 -21.32 -11.24
N VAL A 312 -9.25 -21.53 -11.59
CA VAL A 312 -8.67 -22.87 -11.74
C VAL A 312 -8.01 -23.27 -10.42
N VAL A 313 -8.53 -24.33 -9.80
CA VAL A 313 -8.03 -24.87 -8.55
C VAL A 313 -7.30 -26.19 -8.81
N PHE A 314 -6.00 -26.23 -8.57
CA PHE A 314 -5.24 -27.48 -8.57
C PHE A 314 -5.27 -28.09 -7.17
N ALA A 315 -5.81 -29.31 -7.05
CA ALA A 315 -5.97 -30.01 -5.77
C ALA A 315 -5.63 -31.51 -5.87
N GLY A 316 -5.56 -32.20 -4.73
CA GLY A 316 -5.44 -33.66 -4.69
C GLY A 316 -4.51 -34.15 -3.57
N PRO A 317 -4.74 -35.35 -2.99
CA PRO A 317 -4.10 -35.74 -1.73
C PRO A 317 -2.61 -36.12 -1.85
N SER A 318 -2.08 -36.32 -3.06
CA SER A 318 -0.65 -36.59 -3.28
C SER A 318 -0.33 -36.52 -4.78
N ALA A 319 0.71 -35.77 -5.14
CA ALA A 319 1.11 -35.53 -6.52
C ALA A 319 2.05 -36.63 -7.06
N GLY A 320 1.59 -37.89 -7.04
CA GLY A 320 2.35 -39.06 -7.47
C GLY A 320 2.78 -39.01 -8.95
N GLY A 321 3.83 -38.25 -9.24
CA GLY A 321 4.41 -38.03 -10.57
C GLY A 321 3.58 -37.15 -11.53
N VAL A 322 2.54 -36.45 -11.05
CA VAL A 322 1.64 -35.67 -11.91
C VAL A 322 1.77 -34.18 -11.62
N ASN A 323 1.84 -33.37 -12.67
CA ASN A 323 1.95 -31.92 -12.56
C ASN A 323 0.61 -31.28 -12.20
N HIS A 324 0.64 -30.23 -11.40
CA HIS A 324 -0.48 -29.44 -10.90
C HIS A 324 -0.33 -27.98 -11.36
N ILE A 325 -0.21 -27.81 -12.68
CA ILE A 325 0.20 -26.56 -13.32
C ILE A 325 -0.68 -26.26 -14.54
N LEU A 326 -0.68 -25.00 -15.01
CA LEU A 326 -1.07 -24.68 -16.39
C LEU A 326 0.14 -24.91 -17.29
N ALA A 327 -0.01 -25.78 -18.29
CA ALA A 327 1.07 -26.24 -19.16
C ALA A 327 0.74 -26.00 -20.64
N GLY A 328 1.72 -26.27 -21.50
CA GLY A 328 1.58 -26.27 -22.96
C GLY A 328 1.93 -24.92 -23.61
N GLY A 329 2.05 -24.91 -24.94
CA GLY A 329 2.49 -23.74 -25.71
C GLY A 329 1.37 -22.81 -26.19
N GLY A 330 0.17 -22.90 -25.58
CA GLY A 330 -0.98 -22.07 -25.92
C GLY A 330 -1.07 -20.77 -25.11
N THR A 331 -2.26 -20.17 -25.08
CA THR A 331 -2.57 -18.95 -24.32
C THR A 331 -3.65 -19.22 -23.27
N ALA A 332 -3.40 -18.85 -22.02
CA ALA A 332 -4.39 -18.80 -20.96
C ALA A 332 -4.94 -17.38 -20.83
N ASP A 333 -6.19 -17.15 -21.26
CA ASP A 333 -6.90 -15.86 -21.21
C ASP A 333 -8.02 -15.91 -20.17
N ILE A 334 -7.66 -15.73 -18.90
CA ILE A 334 -8.51 -16.04 -17.75
C ILE A 334 -8.79 -14.77 -16.94
N ALA A 335 -10.06 -14.36 -16.89
CA ALA A 335 -10.53 -13.37 -15.92
C ALA A 335 -11.02 -14.04 -14.64
N ALA A 336 -10.48 -13.64 -13.49
CA ALA A 336 -10.96 -14.09 -12.18
C ALA A 336 -12.38 -13.58 -11.86
N PRO A 337 -13.13 -14.25 -10.97
CA PRO A 337 -14.40 -13.72 -10.46
C PRO A 337 -14.22 -12.39 -9.74
N THR A 338 -15.16 -11.45 -9.86
CA THR A 338 -15.08 -10.14 -9.19
C THR A 338 -15.78 -10.09 -7.83
N TYR A 339 -16.46 -11.18 -7.45
CA TYR A 339 -17.15 -11.33 -6.17
C TYR A 339 -17.27 -12.81 -5.78
N GLY A 340 -17.74 -13.08 -4.57
CA GLY A 340 -17.87 -14.42 -4.00
C GLY A 340 -16.58 -14.91 -3.34
N THR A 341 -16.57 -16.19 -2.95
CA THR A 341 -15.46 -16.79 -2.17
C THR A 341 -14.12 -16.74 -2.90
N TRP A 342 -14.13 -16.88 -4.23
CA TRP A 342 -12.95 -16.88 -5.08
C TRP A 342 -12.72 -15.53 -5.78
N SER A 343 -13.31 -14.45 -5.24
CA SER A 343 -13.14 -13.10 -5.76
C SER A 343 -11.66 -12.74 -5.92
N GLY A 344 -11.30 -12.29 -7.12
CA GLY A 344 -9.95 -11.93 -7.51
C GLY A 344 -9.00 -13.11 -7.76
N VAL A 345 -9.41 -14.38 -7.59
CA VAL A 345 -8.53 -15.54 -7.72
C VAL A 345 -8.70 -16.22 -9.07
N ALA A 346 -7.69 -16.16 -9.94
CA ALA A 346 -7.69 -16.82 -11.24
C ALA A 346 -7.13 -18.24 -11.16
N VAL A 347 -6.03 -18.42 -10.43
CA VAL A 347 -5.36 -19.71 -10.25
C VAL A 347 -5.05 -19.91 -8.77
N TYR A 348 -5.42 -21.07 -8.24
CA TYR A 348 -5.16 -21.45 -6.87
C TYR A 348 -4.58 -22.86 -6.84
N GLN A 349 -3.44 -23.03 -6.19
CA GLN A 349 -2.86 -24.33 -5.91
C GLN A 349 -3.05 -24.64 -4.42
N ASP A 350 -3.65 -25.80 -4.14
CA ASP A 350 -3.90 -26.29 -2.80
C ASP A 350 -2.57 -26.32 -1.99
N PRO A 351 -2.48 -25.62 -0.84
CA PRO A 351 -1.30 -25.64 0.02
C PRO A 351 -0.91 -27.03 0.52
N ALA A 352 -1.79 -28.04 0.43
CA ALA A 352 -1.46 -29.42 0.77
C ALA A 352 -0.54 -30.10 -0.27
N LEU A 353 -0.43 -29.56 -1.50
CA LEU A 353 0.41 -30.13 -2.55
C LEU A 353 1.91 -29.90 -2.28
N THR A 354 2.74 -30.91 -2.58
CA THR A 354 4.19 -30.88 -2.29
C THR A 354 5.08 -31.36 -3.44
N SER A 355 4.53 -31.84 -4.55
CA SER A 355 5.31 -32.29 -5.71
C SER A 355 4.58 -32.00 -7.02
N GLY A 356 5.30 -31.92 -8.14
CA GLY A 356 4.71 -31.56 -9.43
C GLY A 356 4.07 -30.17 -9.45
N ILE A 357 4.50 -29.28 -8.57
CA ILE A 357 3.87 -27.97 -8.34
C ILE A 357 4.65 -26.82 -8.97
N ASP A 358 5.91 -27.03 -9.36
CA ASP A 358 6.79 -25.99 -9.91
C ASP A 358 6.47 -25.67 -11.37
N TRP A 359 6.57 -24.39 -11.72
CA TRP A 359 6.21 -23.89 -13.04
C TRP A 359 7.46 -23.33 -13.75
N SER A 360 7.96 -24.07 -14.73
CA SER A 360 9.02 -23.59 -15.62
C SER A 360 8.45 -22.83 -16.82
N ALA A 361 9.12 -21.75 -17.25
CA ALA A 361 8.76 -20.97 -18.44
C ALA A 361 7.33 -20.37 -18.45
N ALA A 362 6.82 -20.04 -17.26
CA ALA A 362 5.58 -19.31 -17.07
C ALA A 362 5.55 -18.00 -17.90
N GLY A 363 4.40 -17.72 -18.54
CA GLY A 363 4.21 -16.54 -19.39
C GLY A 363 4.76 -16.65 -20.82
N ASN A 364 5.52 -17.69 -21.16
CA ASN A 364 5.94 -18.00 -22.54
C ASN A 364 5.29 -19.29 -23.06
N SER A 365 5.07 -20.26 -22.18
CA SER A 365 4.39 -21.53 -22.50
C SER A 365 3.65 -22.05 -21.26
N PRO A 366 2.37 -21.70 -21.06
CA PRO A 366 1.54 -20.87 -21.95
C PRO A 366 1.79 -19.36 -21.77
N THR A 367 1.39 -18.57 -22.76
CA THR A 367 1.25 -17.10 -22.60
C THR A 367 0.18 -16.81 -21.56
N TRP A 368 0.47 -15.90 -20.62
CA TRP A 368 -0.44 -15.57 -19.52
C TRP A 368 -1.14 -14.23 -19.80
N ASN A 369 -2.42 -14.32 -20.14
CA ASN A 369 -3.36 -13.21 -20.17
C ASN A 369 -4.32 -13.37 -18.99
N ILE A 370 -3.85 -13.07 -17.78
CA ILE A 370 -4.56 -13.39 -16.54
C ILE A 370 -4.88 -12.11 -15.78
N THR A 371 -6.17 -11.91 -15.49
CA THR A 371 -6.62 -10.88 -14.56
C THR A 371 -6.94 -11.52 -13.21
N GLY A 372 -6.24 -11.09 -12.17
CA GLY A 372 -6.42 -11.53 -10.78
C GLY A 372 -5.16 -12.17 -10.18
N LEU A 373 -5.36 -13.00 -9.17
CA LEU A 373 -4.33 -13.67 -8.39
C LEU A 373 -3.98 -15.03 -8.98
N ILE A 374 -2.68 -15.27 -9.07
CA ILE A 374 -2.08 -16.61 -9.18
C ILE A 374 -1.44 -16.94 -7.83
N TYR A 375 -1.99 -17.93 -7.14
CA TYR A 375 -1.54 -18.37 -5.81
C TYR A 375 -0.96 -19.78 -5.87
N LEU A 376 0.35 -19.89 -5.66
CA LEU A 376 1.16 -21.11 -5.76
C LEU A 376 2.14 -21.20 -4.57
N PRO A 377 1.63 -21.38 -3.33
CA PRO A 377 2.35 -21.06 -2.09
C PRO A 377 3.59 -21.89 -1.81
N LYS A 378 3.74 -23.05 -2.47
CA LYS A 378 4.87 -23.98 -2.32
C LYS A 378 5.68 -24.16 -3.60
N ALA A 379 5.31 -23.48 -4.68
CA ALA A 379 5.93 -23.66 -5.98
C ALA A 379 7.08 -22.68 -6.22
N GLU A 380 8.12 -23.16 -6.90
CA GLU A 380 9.02 -22.30 -7.65
C GLU A 380 8.37 -21.94 -9.00
N VAL A 381 8.32 -20.64 -9.31
CA VAL A 381 7.84 -20.14 -10.61
C VAL A 381 8.97 -19.45 -11.34
N GLN A 382 9.37 -20.02 -12.47
CA GLN A 382 10.28 -19.40 -13.42
C GLN A 382 9.50 -18.72 -14.55
N VAL A 383 9.45 -17.38 -14.53
CA VAL A 383 8.81 -16.58 -15.59
C VAL A 383 9.83 -16.27 -16.68
N SER A 384 9.44 -16.42 -17.95
CA SER A 384 10.31 -16.15 -19.10
C SER A 384 9.58 -15.57 -20.31
N GLY A 385 8.35 -15.10 -20.13
CA GLY A 385 7.56 -14.50 -21.21
C GLY A 385 6.75 -13.30 -20.77
N ILE A 386 5.68 -13.02 -21.51
CA ILE A 386 4.83 -11.86 -21.31
C ILE A 386 3.69 -12.24 -20.37
N VAL A 387 3.50 -11.44 -19.33
CA VAL A 387 2.32 -11.47 -18.48
C VAL A 387 1.49 -10.23 -18.78
N ASN A 388 0.24 -10.43 -19.17
CA ASN A 388 -0.71 -9.39 -19.51
C ASN A 388 -2.07 -9.67 -18.86
N LYS A 389 -3.00 -8.71 -18.92
CA LYS A 389 -4.39 -8.94 -18.49
C LYS A 389 -5.14 -9.88 -19.44
N ALA A 390 -6.22 -10.45 -18.90
CA ALA A 390 -7.22 -11.12 -19.71
C ALA A 390 -7.90 -10.14 -20.68
N SER A 391 -8.30 -10.62 -21.85
CA SER A 391 -8.98 -9.80 -22.88
C SER A 391 -10.22 -9.10 -22.32
N ASN A 392 -10.98 -9.82 -21.49
CA ASN A 392 -12.22 -9.35 -20.88
C ASN A 392 -12.05 -9.01 -19.38
N GLY A 393 -10.81 -8.84 -18.93
CA GLY A 393 -10.47 -8.57 -17.54
C GLY A 393 -9.96 -7.14 -17.32
N HIS A 394 -10.01 -6.77 -16.03
CA HIS A 394 -9.44 -5.56 -15.47
C HIS A 394 -7.92 -5.60 -15.40
N ASN A 395 -7.33 -4.41 -15.29
CA ASN A 395 -5.91 -4.17 -15.07
C ASN A 395 -5.48 -4.56 -13.64
N CYS A 396 -5.34 -5.86 -13.38
CA CYS A 396 -4.92 -6.36 -12.09
C CYS A 396 -4.26 -7.74 -12.19
N PHE A 397 -3.08 -7.88 -11.60
CA PHE A 397 -2.35 -9.13 -11.52
C PHE A 397 -1.52 -9.22 -10.23
N ALA A 398 -1.80 -10.22 -9.39
CA ALA A 398 -0.93 -10.53 -8.26
C ALA A 398 -0.40 -11.96 -8.35
N LEU A 399 0.84 -12.16 -7.93
CA LEU A 399 1.51 -13.45 -7.88
C LEU A 399 2.00 -13.72 -6.45
N VAL A 400 1.53 -14.81 -5.87
CA VAL A 400 2.01 -15.32 -4.58
C VAL A 400 2.60 -16.70 -4.80
N VAL A 401 3.91 -16.85 -4.51
CA VAL A 401 4.69 -18.07 -4.80
C VAL A 401 5.59 -18.43 -3.62
N ASP A 402 6.21 -19.60 -3.60
CA ASP A 402 7.29 -19.87 -2.64
C ASP A 402 8.57 -19.16 -3.07
N THR A 403 9.00 -19.40 -4.32
CA THR A 403 10.14 -18.72 -4.94
C THR A 403 9.80 -18.25 -6.34
N PHE A 404 10.24 -17.03 -6.66
CA PHE A 404 10.14 -16.42 -7.98
C PHE A 404 11.51 -16.37 -8.64
N ARG A 405 11.59 -16.90 -9.86
CA ARG A 405 12.78 -16.86 -10.70
C ARG A 405 12.46 -16.20 -12.04
N SER A 406 13.36 -15.35 -12.51
CA SER A 406 13.35 -14.84 -13.88
C SER A 406 14.78 -14.88 -14.41
N ASN A 407 14.94 -15.43 -15.62
CA ASN A 407 16.19 -15.41 -16.38
C ASN A 407 15.87 -14.99 -17.82
N GLY A 408 16.20 -13.75 -18.18
CA GLY A 408 15.90 -13.13 -19.47
C GLY A 408 14.88 -12.01 -19.36
N THR A 409 14.40 -11.51 -20.51
CA THR A 409 13.44 -10.41 -20.57
C THR A 409 12.06 -10.90 -20.14
N THR A 410 11.71 -10.68 -18.87
CA THR A 410 10.32 -10.81 -18.41
C THR A 410 9.61 -9.48 -18.54
N THR A 411 8.45 -9.49 -19.19
CA THR A 411 7.64 -8.30 -19.41
C THR A 411 6.30 -8.48 -18.70
N PHE A 412 6.13 -7.75 -17.60
CA PHE A 412 4.81 -7.52 -17.02
C PHE A 412 4.27 -6.26 -17.68
N LEU A 413 3.20 -6.38 -18.48
CA LEU A 413 2.57 -5.26 -19.16
C LEU A 413 1.41 -4.66 -18.37
N GLU A 414 1.12 -5.23 -17.19
CA GLU A 414 -0.06 -4.94 -16.38
C GLU A 414 0.25 -3.92 -15.29
N LYS A 415 -0.53 -2.83 -15.21
CA LYS A 415 -0.29 -1.66 -14.35
C LYS A 415 -1.06 -1.65 -13.03
N GLN A 416 -1.76 -2.73 -12.69
CA GLN A 416 -2.28 -2.97 -11.33
C GLN A 416 -3.30 -1.92 -10.85
N THR A 417 -3.86 -1.13 -11.78
CA THR A 417 -4.68 0.05 -11.48
C THR A 417 -6.13 -0.28 -11.13
N GLU A 418 -6.59 -1.51 -11.39
CA GLU A 418 -8.00 -1.89 -11.30
C GLU A 418 -8.24 -3.12 -10.41
N CYS A 419 -7.35 -3.40 -9.47
CA CYS A 419 -7.50 -4.55 -8.56
C CYS A 419 -8.80 -4.56 -7.73
N PRO A 420 -9.30 -3.42 -7.22
CA PRO A 420 -10.61 -3.38 -6.58
C PRO A 420 -11.75 -3.79 -7.52
N GLN A 421 -11.73 -3.35 -8.79
CA GLN A 421 -12.73 -3.75 -9.80
C GLN A 421 -12.60 -5.23 -10.18
N ALA A 422 -11.38 -5.77 -10.19
CA ALA A 422 -11.11 -7.20 -10.37
C ALA A 422 -11.58 -8.06 -9.18
N GLY A 423 -12.07 -7.45 -8.09
CA GLY A 423 -12.44 -8.15 -6.86
C GLY A 423 -11.24 -8.72 -6.11
N LEU A 424 -10.01 -8.33 -6.47
CA LEU A 424 -8.79 -8.76 -5.81
C LEU A 424 -8.42 -7.78 -4.71
N LYS A 425 -8.18 -8.32 -3.50
CA LYS A 425 -7.50 -7.63 -2.42
C LYS A 425 -6.06 -8.12 -2.38
N PRO A 426 -5.08 -7.41 -2.99
CA PRO A 426 -3.71 -7.90 -3.05
C PRO A 426 -3.12 -8.13 -1.65
N PRO A 427 -2.08 -8.97 -1.52
CA PRO A 427 -1.31 -9.09 -0.29
C PRO A 427 -0.83 -7.74 0.22
N THR A 428 -0.70 -7.61 1.54
CA THR A 428 -0.21 -6.37 2.17
C THR A 428 0.86 -6.72 3.19
N GLY A 429 1.95 -5.96 3.22
CA GLY A 429 3.02 -6.12 4.21
C GLY A 429 2.88 -5.19 5.40
N ALA A 430 3.53 -5.54 6.51
CA ALA A 430 3.59 -4.69 7.70
C ALA A 430 4.49 -3.44 7.54
N ASN A 431 5.42 -3.48 6.57
CA ASN A 431 6.49 -2.48 6.39
C ASN A 431 6.39 -1.63 5.12
N ALA A 432 5.29 -1.76 4.40
CA ALA A 432 4.90 -0.87 3.34
C ALA A 432 4.43 0.48 3.93
N THR A 433 5.35 1.30 4.41
CA THR A 433 5.01 2.58 5.06
C THR A 433 5.76 3.72 4.43
N ARG A 434 5.08 4.46 3.56
CA ARG A 434 5.44 5.85 3.27
C ARG A 434 4.43 6.74 3.97
N THR A 435 4.77 7.24 5.16
CA THR A 435 4.05 8.40 5.70
C THR A 435 4.50 9.63 4.94
N VAL A 436 3.55 10.29 4.28
CA VAL A 436 3.80 11.49 3.50
C VAL A 436 3.12 12.64 4.22
N LEU A 437 3.88 13.72 4.44
CA LEU A 437 3.30 15.01 4.80
C LEU A 437 2.48 15.49 3.62
N VAL A 438 1.20 15.72 3.85
CA VAL A 438 0.29 16.28 2.86
C VAL A 438 -0.01 17.69 3.34
N GLN A 439 0.72 18.66 2.78
CA GLN A 439 0.53 20.07 3.09
C GLN A 439 -0.54 20.68 2.19
#